data_AF-A0A2D7Y709-F1
#
_entry.id   AF-A0A2D7Y709-F1
#
_cell.length_a   1.000
_cell.length_b   1.000
_cell.length_c   1.000
_cell.angle_alpha   90.00
_cell.angle_beta   90.00
_cell.angle_gamma   90.00
#
_symmetry.space_group_name_H-M   'P 1'
#
loop_
_entity.id
_entity.type
_entity.pdbx_description
1 polymer ?
#
loop_
_entity_poly.entity_id
_entity_poly.type
_entity_poly.pdbx_seq_one_letter_code
_entity_poly.pdbx_strand_id
1 'polypeptide(L)'
;MDQRISLITLGVTDPARSRAFYEAMGWTASFQNDEIVFFQLNGVVLGLFRRESFDADMMRDNDGSGRVALAYNVREREEVDPLLEQAVNAG
;
A
#
# COMPACT_ATOMS: atom_id res chain seq x y z
N MET A 1 15.70 -16.60 15.43
CA MET A 1 14.79 -15.56 14.89
C MET A 1 14.60 -15.85 13.41
N ASP A 2 13.38 -15.78 12.92
CA ASP A 2 13.04 -15.99 11.51
C ASP A 2 13.13 -14.64 10.76
N GLN A 3 13.80 -14.60 9.60
CA GLN A 3 14.02 -13.36 8.83
C GLN A 3 12.83 -13.09 7.91
N ARG A 4 11.76 -12.49 8.46
CA ARG A 4 10.50 -12.26 7.73
C ARG A 4 9.87 -10.91 8.05
N ILE A 5 9.39 -10.24 7.00
CA ILE A 5 8.48 -9.10 7.09
C ILE A 5 7.06 -9.62 6.86
N SER A 6 6.20 -9.56 7.88
CA SER A 6 4.82 -10.06 7.79
C SER A 6 3.80 -8.97 7.41
N LEU A 7 4.10 -7.71 7.71
CA LEU A 7 3.21 -6.57 7.49
C LEU A 7 4.03 -5.33 7.16
N ILE A 8 3.60 -4.62 6.12
CA ILE A 8 4.05 -3.26 5.80
C ILE A 8 2.81 -2.37 5.89
N THR A 9 2.88 -1.30 6.67
CA THR A 9 1.75 -0.35 6.82
C THR A 9 2.16 1.03 6.34
N LEU A 10 1.35 1.61 5.46
CA LEU A 10 1.50 2.97 4.96
C LEU A 10 0.41 3.86 5.55
N GLY A 11 0.82 4.99 6.12
CA GLY A 11 -0.10 6.06 6.52
C GLY A 11 -0.63 6.78 5.28
N VAL A 12 -1.94 6.73 5.03
CA VAL A 12 -2.61 7.36 3.88
C VAL A 12 -3.65 8.37 4.35
N THR A 13 -3.86 9.44 3.57
CA THR A 13 -4.86 10.46 3.92
C THR A 13 -6.30 9.99 3.70
N ASP A 14 -6.52 9.10 2.73
CA ASP A 14 -7.83 8.57 2.38
C ASP A 14 -7.73 7.07 2.05
N PRO A 15 -8.06 6.17 3.00
CA PRO A 15 -8.02 4.73 2.78
C PRO A 15 -8.93 4.26 1.63
N ALA A 16 -10.09 4.89 1.42
CA ALA A 16 -11.03 4.50 0.39
C ALA A 16 -10.51 4.83 -1.01
N ARG A 17 -9.92 6.02 -1.18
CA ARG A 17 -9.24 6.40 -2.43
C ARG A 17 -8.04 5.50 -2.72
N SER A 18 -7.18 5.27 -1.72
CA SER A 18 -6.02 4.40 -1.92
C SER A 18 -6.43 2.97 -2.26
N ARG A 19 -7.48 2.44 -1.62
CA ARG A 19 -8.05 1.13 -2.00
C ARG A 19 -8.52 1.10 -3.45
N ALA A 20 -9.28 2.10 -3.87
CA ALA A 20 -9.81 2.16 -5.24
C ALA A 20 -8.70 2.11 -6.29
N PHE A 21 -7.57 2.79 -6.05
CA PHE A 21 -6.37 2.70 -6.89
C PHE A 21 -5.87 1.26 -7.04
N TYR A 22 -5.63 0.56 -5.92
CA TYR A 22 -5.13 -0.82 -5.96
C TYR A 22 -6.16 -1.79 -6.57
N GLU A 23 -7.46 -1.62 -6.29
CA GLU A 23 -8.52 -2.42 -6.90
C GLU A 23 -8.59 -2.20 -8.43
N ALA A 24 -8.40 -0.97 -8.92
CA ALA A 24 -8.28 -0.68 -10.35
C ALA A 24 -7.00 -1.26 -10.98
N MET A 25 -5.94 -1.44 -10.18
CA MET A 25 -4.75 -2.21 -10.54
C MET A 25 -4.94 -3.72 -10.48
N GLY A 26 -6.16 -4.21 -10.20
CA GLY A 26 -6.52 -5.62 -10.16
C GLY A 26 -6.24 -6.31 -8.83
N TRP A 27 -5.95 -5.56 -7.77
CA TRP A 27 -5.77 -6.13 -6.43
C TRP A 27 -7.14 -6.35 -5.77
N THR A 28 -7.16 -7.16 -4.71
CA THR A 28 -8.37 -7.44 -3.93
C THR A 28 -8.08 -7.24 -2.45
N ALA A 29 -8.87 -6.37 -1.81
CA ALA A 29 -8.76 -6.17 -0.37
C ALA A 29 -9.18 -7.45 0.38
N SER A 30 -8.35 -7.91 1.31
CA SER A 30 -8.68 -9.02 2.21
C SER A 30 -9.52 -8.56 3.40
N PHE A 31 -9.43 -7.27 3.75
CA PHE A 31 -10.23 -6.62 4.79
C PHE A 31 -10.27 -5.11 4.53
N GLN A 32 -11.37 -4.47 4.89
CA GLN A 32 -11.49 -3.00 4.85
C GLN A 32 -12.48 -2.48 5.88
N ASN A 33 -12.21 -1.29 6.39
CA ASN A 33 -13.17 -0.42 7.07
C ASN A 33 -12.82 1.06 6.77
N ASP A 34 -13.44 2.00 7.47
CA ASP A 34 -13.24 3.44 7.25
C ASP A 34 -11.83 3.93 7.60
N GLU A 35 -11.07 3.15 8.37
CA GLU A 35 -9.76 3.51 8.91
C GLU A 35 -8.62 2.78 8.21
N ILE A 36 -8.81 1.51 7.88
CA ILE A 36 -7.73 0.64 7.39
C ILE A 36 -8.19 -0.31 6.30
N VAL A 37 -7.29 -0.54 5.34
CA VAL A 37 -7.47 -1.51 4.26
C VAL A 37 -6.28 -2.46 4.25
N PHE A 38 -6.54 -3.75 4.11
CA PHE A 38 -5.51 -4.78 3.99
C PHE A 38 -5.56 -5.44 2.61
N PHE A 39 -4.37 -5.63 2.03
CA PHE A 39 -4.15 -6.47 0.86
C PHE A 39 -3.25 -7.63 1.27
N GLN A 40 -3.72 -8.86 1.05
CA GLN A 40 -2.90 -10.04 1.22
C GLN A 40 -2.03 -10.24 -0.02
N LEU A 41 -0.71 -10.13 0.14
CA LEU A 41 0.27 -10.39 -0.93
C LEU A 41 0.91 -11.77 -0.71
N ASN A 42 2.03 -12.04 -1.37
CA ASN A 42 2.79 -13.28 -1.23
C ASN A 42 3.58 -13.29 0.08
N GLY A 43 2.92 -13.72 1.17
CA GLY A 43 3.56 -13.91 2.49
C GLY A 43 3.72 -12.62 3.31
N VAL A 44 3.22 -11.49 2.82
CA VAL A 44 3.20 -10.19 3.50
C VAL A 44 1.83 -9.54 3.33
N VAL A 45 1.37 -8.81 4.34
CA VAL A 45 0.19 -7.95 4.23
C VAL A 45 0.65 -6.52 3.94
N LEU A 46 -0.02 -5.85 3.02
CA LEU A 46 0.06 -4.39 2.88
C LEU A 46 -1.14 -3.76 3.57
N GLY A 47 -0.88 -2.91 4.57
CA GLY A 47 -1.88 -2.09 5.25
C GLY A 47 -1.86 -0.65 4.76
N LEU A 48 -3.03 -0.11 4.45
CA LEU A 48 -3.24 1.31 4.19
C LEU A 48 -4.06 1.87 5.33
N PHE A 49 -3.42 2.61 6.24
CA PHE A 49 -4.02 3.08 7.49
C PHE A 49 -4.20 4.59 7.42
N ARG A 50 -5.38 5.11 7.79
CA ARG A 50 -5.63 6.54 7.92
C ARG A 50 -4.51 7.19 8.74
N ARG A 51 -3.85 8.18 8.15
CA ARG A 51 -2.64 8.80 8.70
C ARG A 51 -2.86 9.31 10.13
N GLU A 52 -3.96 10.02 10.38
CA GLU A 52 -4.27 10.57 11.72
C GLU A 52 -4.41 9.47 12.77
N SER A 53 -5.12 8.39 12.44
CA SER A 53 -5.29 7.23 13.31
C SER A 53 -3.98 6.48 13.51
N PHE A 54 -3.13 6.41 12.48
CA PHE A 54 -1.82 5.79 12.56
C PHE A 54 -0.83 6.59 13.41
N ASP A 55 -0.83 7.91 13.30
CA ASP A 55 -0.01 8.81 14.12
C ASP A 55 -0.44 8.74 15.59
N ALA A 56 -1.75 8.68 15.85
CA ALA A 56 -2.30 8.47 17.19
C ALA A 56 -1.89 7.11 17.78
N ASP A 57 -1.96 6.02 16.99
CA ASP A 57 -1.52 4.67 17.39
C ASP A 57 -0.01 4.63 17.71
N MET A 58 0.81 5.36 16.93
CA MET A 58 2.25 5.49 17.17
C MET A 58 2.61 6.47 18.29
N MET A 59 1.64 7.24 18.81
CA MET A 59 1.85 8.34 19.76
C MET A 59 2.92 9.33 19.29
N ARG A 60 2.96 9.62 17.98
CA ARG A 60 3.90 10.57 17.39
C ARG A 60 3.33 11.17 16.11
N ASP A 61 3.63 12.45 15.87
CA ASP A 61 3.37 13.07 14.57
C ASP A 61 4.41 12.58 13.56
N ASN A 62 3.97 12.06 12.42
CA ASN A 62 4.85 11.73 11.29
C ASN A 62 4.75 12.81 10.21
N ASP A 63 5.52 13.87 10.39
CA ASP A 63 5.63 14.99 9.43
C ASP A 63 6.69 14.76 8.33
N GLY A 64 7.56 13.75 8.50
CA GLY A 64 8.66 13.46 7.59
C GLY A 64 8.33 12.48 6.45
N SER A 65 8.91 12.72 5.27
CA SER A 65 8.98 11.70 4.22
C SER A 65 10.03 10.64 4.60
N GLY A 66 9.59 9.49 5.11
CA GLY A 66 10.46 8.32 5.26
C GLY A 66 11.09 7.98 3.90
N ARG A 67 12.42 7.91 3.82
CA ARG A 67 13.12 7.51 2.59
C ARG A 67 13.04 5.99 2.45
N VAL A 68 11.93 5.52 1.90
CA VAL A 68 11.67 4.09 1.64
C VAL A 68 11.13 3.96 0.22
N ALA A 69 11.55 2.91 -0.48
CA ALA A 69 10.98 2.51 -1.76
C ALA A 69 10.49 1.07 -1.65
N LEU A 70 9.24 0.84 -2.06
CA LEU A 70 8.67 -0.49 -2.24
C LEU A 70 8.62 -0.74 -3.75
N ALA A 71 9.31 -1.77 -4.21
CA ALA A 71 9.43 -2.08 -5.63
C ALA A 71 8.53 -3.25 -6.03
N TYR A 72 7.99 -3.18 -7.24
CA TYR A 72 7.39 -4.30 -7.94
C TYR A 72 8.21 -4.58 -9.20
N ASN A 73 8.84 -5.75 -9.26
CA ASN A 73 9.60 -6.19 -10.42
C ASN A 73 8.69 -7.00 -11.34
N VAL A 74 8.51 -6.52 -12.56
CA VAL A 74 7.91 -7.29 -13.67
C VAL A 74 8.86 -8.38 -14.15
N ARG A 75 8.38 -9.30 -15.00
CA ARG A 75 9.18 -10.41 -15.50
C ARG A 75 10.10 -9.97 -16.62
N GLU A 76 9.61 -9.11 -17.50
CA GLU A 76 10.31 -8.62 -18.69
C GLU A 76 10.28 -7.08 -18.77
N ARG A 77 11.26 -6.48 -19.47
CA ARG A 77 11.39 -5.02 -19.57
C ARG A 77 10.16 -4.39 -20.23
N GLU A 78 9.60 -5.06 -21.22
CA GLU A 78 8.50 -4.57 -22.04
C GLU A 78 7.17 -4.48 -21.27
N GLU A 79 7.08 -5.11 -20.10
CA GLU A 79 5.91 -5.04 -19.21
C GLU A 79 5.86 -3.77 -18.37
N VAL A 80 6.95 -2.99 -18.31
CA VAL A 80 7.03 -1.79 -17.46
C VAL A 80 6.08 -0.70 -17.93
N ASP A 81 6.19 -0.28 -19.20
CA ASP A 81 5.42 0.87 -19.71
C ASP A 81 3.90 0.63 -19.65
N PRO A 82 3.36 -0.53 -20.09
CA PRO A 82 1.93 -0.80 -20.00
C PRO A 82 1.40 -0.80 -18.56
N LEU A 83 2.19 -1.32 -17.61
CA LEU A 83 1.80 -1.35 -16.20
C LEU A 83 1.79 0.06 -15.59
N LEU A 84 2.75 0.90 -15.96
CA LEU A 84 2.77 2.30 -15.53
C LEU A 84 1.59 3.08 -16.12
N GLU A 85 1.24 2.86 -17.39
CA GLU A 85 0.04 3.44 -18.00
C GLU A 85 -1.23 3.00 -17.25
N GLN A 86 -1.33 1.72 -16.88
CA GLN A 86 -2.44 1.23 -16.06
C GLN A 86 -2.50 1.95 -14.71
N ALA A 87 -1.36 2.14 -14.04
CA ALA A 87 -1.29 2.87 -12.77
C ALA A 87 -1.73 4.33 -12.91
N VAL A 88 -1.30 5.01 -13.96
CA VAL A 88 -1.76 6.39 -14.25
C VAL A 88 -3.27 6.44 -14.46
N ASN A 89 -3.84 5.46 -15.16
CA ASN A 89 -5.29 5.38 -15.38
C ASN A 89 -6.07 5.02 -14.10
N ALA A 90 -5.44 4.36 -13.13
CA ALA A 90 -6.03 3.97 -11.85
C ALA A 90 -6.14 5.14 -10.84
N GLY A 91 -5.34 6.21 -11.01
CA GLY A 91 -5.43 7.45 -10.22
C GLY A 91 -4.22 7.77 -9.36
#